data_AF-A0A2I9DKL0-F1
#
_entry.id   AF-A0A2I9DKL0-F1
#
_cell.length_a   1.000
_cell.length_b   1.000
_cell.length_c   1.000
_cell.angle_alpha   90.00
_cell.angle_beta   90.00
_cell.angle_gamma   90.00
#
_symmetry.space_group_name_H-M   'P 1'
#
loop_
_entity.id
_entity.type
_entity.pdbx_description
1 polymer ?
#
loop_
_entity_poly.entity_id
_entity_poly.type
_entity_poly.pdbx_seq_one_letter_code
_entity_poly.pdbx_strand_id
1 'polypeptide(L)'
;MNGRPLSRDQRVGRVLLGFGLGGGGLSLLGALLAGLGRQRGLEPLASAGTLLLAALPLLFAGMMVLAVRRMDEYGRQLQTRAAGVAFLAVMVLSASLIALEPALHFRTPSWVIYVTGMLVWGLSAAVIARRDP
;
A
#
# COMPACT_ATOMS: atom_id res chain seq x y z
N MET A 1 13.24 -31.91 7.11
CA MET A 1 12.55 -30.73 6.57
C MET A 1 12.79 -30.68 5.07
N ASN A 2 11.82 -31.13 4.25
CA ASN A 2 11.96 -31.25 2.80
C ASN A 2 11.73 -29.89 2.13
N GLY A 3 12.81 -29.25 1.66
CA GLY A 3 12.76 -27.99 0.92
C GLY A 3 12.32 -28.21 -0.52
N ARG A 4 11.00 -28.22 -0.78
CA ARG A 4 10.50 -28.01 -2.15
C ARG A 4 10.82 -26.57 -2.56
N PRO A 5 11.40 -26.32 -3.76
CA PRO A 5 11.61 -24.97 -4.24
C PRO A 5 10.24 -24.27 -4.34
N LEU A 6 10.15 -23.05 -3.82
CA LEU A 6 8.94 -22.23 -3.90
C LEU A 6 8.52 -22.10 -5.37
N SER A 7 7.26 -22.39 -5.68
CA SER A 7 6.70 -22.15 -7.02
C SER A 7 6.87 -20.67 -7.38
N ARG A 8 6.96 -20.36 -8.68
CA ARG A 8 7.12 -18.98 -9.15
C ARG A 8 6.06 -18.05 -8.54
N ASP A 9 4.84 -18.54 -8.35
CA ASP A 9 3.70 -17.79 -7.82
C ASP A 9 3.85 -17.44 -6.34
N GLN A 10 4.43 -18.36 -5.56
CA GLN A 10 4.77 -18.08 -4.16
C GLN A 10 5.87 -17.03 -4.02
N ARG A 11 6.80 -16.94 -4.98
CA ARG A 11 7.82 -15.87 -4.99
C ARG A 11 7.20 -14.53 -5.34
N VAL A 12 6.33 -14.48 -6.35
CA VAL A 12 5.61 -13.26 -6.73
C VAL A 12 4.76 -12.76 -5.56
N GLY A 13 4.00 -13.63 -4.89
CA GLY A 13 3.19 -13.26 -3.72
C GLY A 13 4.01 -12.67 -2.56
N ARG A 14 5.22 -13.18 -2.31
CA ARG A 14 6.13 -12.60 -1.30
C ARG A 14 6.66 -11.23 -1.69
N VAL A 15 6.98 -11.03 -2.96
CA VAL A 15 7.43 -9.72 -3.47
C VAL A 15 6.31 -8.69 -3.35
N LEU A 16 5.09 -9.05 -3.72
CA LEU A 16 3.92 -8.17 -3.63
C LEU A 16 3.57 -7.83 -2.16
N LEU A 17 3.65 -8.83 -1.27
CA LEU A 17 3.46 -8.61 0.17
C LEU A 17 4.58 -7.73 0.75
N GLY A 18 5.82 -7.90 0.28
CA GLY A 18 6.95 -7.03 0.60
C GLY A 18 6.71 -5.58 0.16
N PHE A 19 6.14 -5.36 -1.03
CA PHE A 19 5.76 -4.03 -1.48
C PHE A 19 4.63 -3.43 -0.66
N GLY A 20 3.60 -4.21 -0.32
CA GLY A 20 2.51 -3.74 0.54
C GLY A 20 2.99 -3.34 1.94
N LEU A 21 3.79 -4.20 2.58
CA LEU A 21 4.34 -3.94 3.91
C LEU A 21 5.39 -2.82 3.90
N GLY A 22 6.29 -2.81 2.92
CA GLY A 22 7.30 -1.76 2.77
C GLY A 22 6.67 -0.39 2.50
N GLY A 23 5.66 -0.35 1.64
CA GLY A 23 4.90 0.87 1.33
C GLY A 23 4.07 1.37 2.49
N GLY A 24 3.32 0.47 3.13
CA GLY A 24 2.58 0.78 4.34
C GLY A 24 3.50 1.27 5.47
N GLY A 25 4.65 0.62 5.65
CA GLY A 25 5.66 1.00 6.64
C GLY A 25 6.29 2.38 6.38
N LEU A 26 6.72 2.65 5.15
CA LEU A 26 7.25 3.98 4.77
C LEU A 26 6.21 5.08 4.93
N SER A 27 4.95 4.77 4.64
CA SER A 27 3.83 5.70 4.78
C SER A 27 3.51 5.99 6.24
N LEU A 28 3.52 4.95 7.08
CA LEU A 28 3.37 5.11 8.53
C LEU A 28 4.52 5.95 9.10
N LEU A 29 5.77 5.69 8.67
CA LEU A 29 6.93 6.47 9.08
C LEU A 29 6.80 7.94 8.67
N GLY A 30 6.46 8.22 7.41
CA GLY A 30 6.24 9.59 6.93
C GLY A 30 5.13 10.32 7.69
N ALA A 31 4.04 9.62 8.00
CA ALA A 31 2.94 10.14 8.81
C ALA A 31 3.37 10.43 10.26
N LEU A 32 4.16 9.56 10.88
CA LEU A 32 4.69 9.77 12.23
C LEU A 32 5.66 10.95 12.27
N LEU A 33 6.58 11.07 11.30
CA LEU A 33 7.50 12.21 11.21
C LEU A 33 6.74 13.54 11.01
N ALA A 34 5.75 13.55 10.12
CA ALA A 34 4.92 14.72 9.87
C ALA A 34 4.03 15.08 11.08
N GLY A 35 3.50 14.08 11.78
CA GLY A 35 2.66 14.25 12.96
C GLY A 35 3.43 14.75 14.16
N LEU A 36 4.50 14.05 14.54
CA LEU A 36 5.35 14.40 15.68
C LEU A 36 6.08 15.72 15.44
N GLY A 37 6.52 15.99 14.21
CA GLY A 37 7.13 17.26 13.83
C GLY A 37 6.20 18.45 14.09
N ARG A 38 4.95 18.36 13.64
CA ARG A 38 3.95 19.41 13.88
C ARG A 38 3.59 19.57 15.35
N GLN A 39 3.40 18.46 16.08
CA GLN A 39 3.05 18.49 17.51
C GLN A 39 4.15 19.12 18.37
N ARG A 40 5.43 18.93 18.00
CA ARG A 40 6.57 19.45 18.76
C ARG A 40 7.13 20.76 18.21
N GLY A 41 6.52 21.36 17.19
CA GLY A 41 7.03 22.58 16.55
C GLY A 41 8.37 22.40 15.83
N LEU A 42 8.71 21.17 15.43
CA LEU A 42 9.94 20.84 14.71
C LEU A 42 9.69 20.86 13.20
N GLU A 43 9.71 22.07 12.62
CA GLU A 43 9.48 22.31 11.18
C GLU A 43 10.31 21.41 10.24
N PRO A 44 11.61 21.16 10.47
CA PRO A 44 12.39 20.27 9.59
C PRO A 44 11.87 18.83 9.59
N LEU A 45 11.41 18.33 10.75
CA LEU A 45 10.89 16.98 10.89
C LEU A 45 9.52 16.83 10.22
N ALA A 46 8.68 17.85 10.37
CA ALA A 46 7.37 17.92 9.74
C ALA A 46 7.48 17.94 8.21
N SER A 47 8.42 18.76 7.71
CA SER A 47 8.73 18.91 6.28
C SER A 47 9.27 17.61 5.69
N ALA A 48 10.20 16.94 6.38
CA ALA A 48 10.76 15.65 5.95
C ALA A 48 9.69 14.56 5.86
N GLY A 49 8.81 14.46 6.86
CA GLY A 49 7.67 13.53 6.82
C GLY A 49 6.72 13.81 5.66
N THR A 50 6.45 15.09 5.39
CA THR A 50 5.58 15.50 4.28
C THR A 50 6.21 15.21 2.91
N LEU A 51 7.50 15.48 2.74
CA LEU A 51 8.24 15.16 1.51
C LEU A 51 8.30 13.65 1.26
N LEU A 52 8.50 12.85 2.31
CA LEU A 52 8.49 11.39 2.21
C LEU A 52 7.11 10.89 1.73
N LEU A 53 6.03 11.42 2.32
CA LEU A 53 4.66 11.12 1.91
C LEU A 53 4.35 11.57 0.48
N ALA A 54 4.88 12.73 0.05
CA ALA A 54 4.69 13.25 -1.30
C ALA A 54 5.49 12.45 -2.36
N ALA A 55 6.65 11.90 -2.00
CA ALA A 55 7.49 11.11 -2.90
C ALA A 55 7.02 9.65 -3.04
N LEU A 56 6.27 9.14 -2.07
CA LEU A 56 5.78 7.76 -2.02
C LEU A 56 5.00 7.32 -3.28
N PRO A 57 4.03 8.09 -3.80
CA PRO A 57 3.32 7.72 -5.03
C PRO A 57 4.25 7.58 -6.24
N LEU A 58 5.25 8.45 -6.39
CA LEU A 58 6.22 8.41 -7.48
C LEU A 58 7.14 7.18 -7.35
N LEU A 59 7.61 6.91 -6.13
CA LEU A 59 8.43 5.73 -5.85
C LEU A 59 7.65 4.44 -6.13
N PHE A 60 6.38 4.37 -5.74
CA PHE A 60 5.52 3.24 -6.04
C PHE A 60 5.21 3.09 -7.53
N ALA A 61 4.94 4.19 -8.23
CA ALA A 61 4.76 4.15 -9.67
C ALA A 61 6.00 3.59 -10.38
N GLY A 62 7.20 4.06 -10.00
CA GLY A 62 8.46 3.54 -10.52
C GLY A 62 8.67 2.05 -10.24
N MET A 63 8.47 1.61 -9.00
CA MET A 63 8.57 0.20 -8.64
C MET A 63 7.54 -0.66 -9.37
N MET A 64 6.31 -0.18 -9.54
CA MET A 64 5.26 -0.90 -10.24
C MET A 64 5.59 -1.06 -11.73
N VAL A 65 6.11 -0.03 -12.39
CA VAL A 65 6.58 -0.12 -13.78
C VAL A 65 7.71 -1.14 -13.90
N LEU A 66 8.67 -1.14 -12.98
CA LEU A 66 9.76 -2.13 -12.97
C LEU A 66 9.24 -3.55 -12.72
N ALA A 67 8.24 -3.71 -11.85
CA ALA A 67 7.62 -5.00 -11.55
C ALA A 67 6.84 -5.54 -12.76
N VAL A 68 6.00 -4.71 -13.38
CA VAL A 68 5.20 -5.08 -14.57
C VAL A 68 6.11 -5.46 -15.74
N ARG A 69 7.22 -4.74 -15.96
CA ARG A 69 8.19 -5.06 -17.01
C ARG A 69 8.89 -6.42 -16.81
N ARG A 70 8.89 -6.95 -15.59
CA ARG A 70 9.50 -8.25 -15.24
C ARG A 70 8.46 -9.36 -15.02
N MET A 71 7.18 -9.07 -15.21
CA MET A 71 6.09 -10.03 -15.02
C MET A 71 5.69 -10.67 -16.35
N ASP A 72 5.52 -12.00 -16.31
CA ASP A 72 4.89 -12.77 -17.38
C ASP A 72 3.38 -12.44 -17.46
N GLU A 73 2.71 -12.83 -18.55
CA GLU A 73 1.29 -12.50 -18.81
C GLU A 73 0.35 -12.93 -17.66
N TYR A 74 0.65 -14.06 -17.03
CA TYR A 74 -0.05 -14.55 -15.84
C TYR A 74 0.10 -13.60 -14.63
N GLY A 75 1.32 -13.10 -14.39
CA GLY A 75 1.60 -12.14 -13.32
C GLY A 75 0.88 -10.80 -13.53
N ARG A 76 0.74 -10.37 -14.79
CA ARG A 76 -0.07 -9.19 -15.15
C ARG A 76 -1.54 -9.37 -14.79
N GLN A 77 -2.15 -10.51 -15.17
CA GLN A 77 -3.56 -10.77 -14.84
C GLN A 77 -3.80 -10.84 -13.34
N LEU A 78 -2.89 -11.45 -12.58
CA LEU A 78 -2.93 -11.53 -11.13
C LEU A 78 -2.91 -10.13 -10.48
N GLN A 79 -2.02 -9.25 -10.96
CA GLN A 79 -1.94 -7.85 -10.54
C GLN A 79 -3.20 -7.06 -10.87
N THR A 80 -3.77 -7.22 -12.07
CA THR A 80 -5.01 -6.53 -12.45
C THR A 80 -6.18 -6.93 -11.53
N ARG A 81 -6.31 -8.21 -11.20
CA ARG A 81 -7.32 -8.69 -10.24
C ARG A 81 -7.08 -8.13 -8.84
N ALA A 82 -5.83 -8.18 -8.35
CA ALA A 82 -5.47 -7.65 -7.05
C ALA A 82 -5.69 -6.13 -6.94
N ALA A 83 -5.34 -5.37 -7.98
CA ALA A 83 -5.58 -3.94 -8.09
C ALA A 83 -7.07 -3.62 -8.11
N GLY A 84 -7.88 -4.40 -8.83
CA GLY A 84 -9.34 -4.26 -8.83
C GLY A 84 -9.96 -4.46 -7.44
N VAL A 85 -9.56 -5.51 -6.72
CA VAL A 85 -10.03 -5.76 -5.34
C VAL A 85 -9.58 -4.65 -4.40
N ALA A 86 -8.33 -4.21 -4.52
CA ALA A 86 -7.79 -3.14 -3.70
C ALA A 86 -8.51 -1.82 -3.91
N PHE A 87 -8.75 -1.45 -5.17
CA PHE A 87 -9.48 -0.26 -5.55
C PHE A 87 -10.90 -0.28 -4.97
N LEU A 88 -11.62 -1.39 -5.12
CA LEU A 88 -13.00 -1.53 -4.64
C LEU A 88 -13.06 -1.39 -3.10
N ALA A 89 -12.15 -2.05 -2.39
CA ALA A 89 -12.09 -1.95 -0.93
C ALA A 89 -11.69 -0.54 -0.44
N VAL A 90 -10.75 0.15 -1.13
CA VAL A 90 -10.41 1.54 -0.82
C VAL A 90 -11.56 2.49 -1.11
N MET A 91 -12.30 2.28 -2.20
CA MET A 91 -13.49 3.07 -2.53
C MET A 91 -14.56 2.92 -1.44
N VAL A 92 -14.89 1.69 -1.04
CA VAL A 92 -15.88 1.43 0.00
C VAL A 92 -15.46 2.07 1.33
N LEU A 93 -14.19 1.94 1.71
CA LEU A 93 -13.65 2.55 2.91
C LEU A 93 -13.72 4.08 2.84
N SER A 94 -13.31 4.67 1.71
CA SER A 94 -13.33 6.13 1.53
C SER A 94 -14.76 6.67 1.54
N ALA A 95 -15.70 6.01 0.88
CA ALA A 95 -17.12 6.38 0.90
C ALA A 95 -17.70 6.29 2.32
N SER A 96 -17.35 5.24 3.08
CA SER A 96 -17.78 5.08 4.47
C SER A 96 -17.23 6.20 5.35
N LEU A 97 -15.93 6.53 5.21
CA LEU A 97 -15.30 7.60 5.97
C LEU A 97 -15.89 8.97 5.65
N ILE A 98 -16.14 9.28 4.38
CA ILE A 98 -16.80 10.54 3.97
C ILE A 98 -18.22 10.63 4.54
N ALA A 99 -18.97 9.52 4.55
CA ALA A 99 -20.32 9.48 5.12
C ALA A 99 -20.33 9.61 6.66
N LEU A 100 -19.30 9.10 7.34
CA LEU A 100 -19.15 9.13 8.80
C LEU A 100 -18.51 10.43 9.33
N GLU A 101 -17.73 11.13 8.49
CA GLU A 101 -17.07 12.41 8.83
C GLU A 101 -18.03 13.44 9.46
N PRO A 102 -19.22 13.73 8.86
CA PRO A 102 -20.17 14.69 9.44
C PRO A 102 -20.86 14.16 10.70
N ALA A 103 -21.01 12.84 10.87
CA ALA A 103 -21.68 12.26 12.03
C ALA A 103 -20.77 12.24 13.28
N LEU A 104 -19.48 12.00 13.09
CA LEU A 104 -18.52 11.76 14.17
C LEU A 104 -17.53 12.91 14.38
N HIS A 105 -17.66 14.00 13.62
CA HIS A 105 -16.88 15.24 13.75
C HIS A 105 -15.35 15.05 13.74
N PHE A 106 -14.84 13.97 13.15
CA PHE A 106 -13.40 13.78 12.95
C PHE A 106 -13.06 13.99 11.47
N ARG A 107 -11.90 14.59 11.18
CA ARG A 107 -11.36 14.59 9.81
C ARG A 107 -10.43 13.40 9.63
N THR A 108 -10.68 12.58 8.62
CA THR A 108 -9.78 11.45 8.34
C THR A 108 -8.51 11.98 7.67
N PRO A 109 -7.33 11.79 8.28
CA PRO A 109 -6.08 12.19 7.62
C PRO A 109 -5.87 11.37 6.34
N SER A 110 -5.47 12.02 5.25
CA SER A 110 -5.25 11.38 3.95
C SER A 110 -4.24 10.21 3.99
N TRP A 111 -3.28 10.25 4.92
CA TRP A 111 -2.31 9.16 5.11
C TRP A 111 -2.96 7.84 5.58
N VAL A 112 -4.08 7.90 6.32
CA VAL A 112 -4.82 6.71 6.78
C VAL A 112 -5.41 5.97 5.58
N ILE A 113 -5.99 6.72 4.65
CA ILE A 113 -6.57 6.18 3.42
C ILE A 113 -5.46 5.53 2.58
N TYR A 114 -4.31 6.21 2.46
CA TYR A 114 -3.17 5.70 1.72
C TYR A 114 -2.60 4.40 2.32
N VAL A 115 -2.30 4.37 3.62
CA VAL A 115 -1.80 3.18 4.32
C VAL A 115 -2.78 2.02 4.17
N THR A 116 -4.07 2.28 4.37
CA THR A 116 -5.09 1.25 4.28
C THR A 116 -5.17 0.68 2.87
N GLY A 117 -5.13 1.53 1.83
CA GLY A 117 -5.13 1.07 0.46
C GLY A 117 -3.92 0.21 0.09
N MET A 118 -2.73 0.59 0.56
CA MET A 118 -1.51 -0.20 0.33
C MET A 118 -1.55 -1.56 1.04
N LEU A 119 -2.09 -1.62 2.27
CA LEU A 119 -2.27 -2.87 3.00
C LEU A 119 -3.28 -3.79 2.32
N VAL A 120 -4.44 -3.25 1.95
CA VAL A 120 -5.50 -4.00 1.26
C VAL A 120 -4.99 -4.52 -0.08
N TRP A 121 -4.24 -3.72 -0.83
CA TRP A 121 -3.61 -4.15 -2.07
C TRP A 121 -2.62 -5.30 -1.86
N GLY A 122 -1.68 -5.15 -0.93
CA GLY A 122 -0.67 -6.17 -0.65
C GLY A 122 -1.30 -7.48 -0.17
N LEU A 123 -2.33 -7.40 0.68
CA LEU A 123 -3.07 -8.57 1.15
C LEU A 123 -3.85 -9.24 0.03
N SER A 124 -4.56 -8.47 -0.81
CA SER A 124 -5.32 -9.01 -1.94
C SER A 124 -4.40 -9.72 -2.94
N ALA A 125 -3.29 -9.08 -3.29
CA ALA A 125 -2.26 -9.66 -4.14
C ALA A 125 -1.71 -10.98 -3.57
N ALA A 126 -1.41 -11.02 -2.26
CA ALA A 126 -0.90 -12.21 -1.60
C ALA A 126 -1.94 -13.35 -1.50
N VAL A 127 -3.23 -13.02 -1.30
CA VAL A 127 -4.31 -14.02 -1.23
C VAL A 127 -4.57 -14.63 -2.60
N ILE A 128 -4.67 -13.80 -3.66
CA ILE A 128 -4.92 -14.30 -5.02
C ILE A 128 -3.72 -15.13 -5.49
N ALA A 129 -2.47 -14.68 -5.23
CA ALA A 129 -1.26 -15.45 -5.54
C ALA A 129 -1.18 -16.83 -4.85
N ARG A 130 -1.93 -17.04 -3.76
CA ARG A 130 -1.98 -18.34 -3.06
C ARG A 130 -3.12 -19.24 -3.54
N ARG A 131 -4.11 -18.69 -4.25
CA ARG A 131 -5.34 -19.41 -4.67
C ARG A 131 -5.29 -19.94 -6.09
N ASP A 132 -4.47 -19.34 -6.96
CA ASP A 132 -4.29 -19.80 -8.34
C ASP A 132 -2.98 -20.62 -8.43
N PRO A 133 -3.02 -21.97 -8.28
CA PRO A 133 -1.86 -22.86 -8.43
C PRO A 133 -1.44 -23.13 -9.88
#